data_AF-A0A971VVJ3-F1
#
_entry.id   AF-A0A971VVJ3-F1
#
_cell.length_a   1.000
_cell.length_b   1.000
_cell.length_c   1.000
_cell.angle_alpha   90.00
_cell.angle_beta   90.00
_cell.angle_gamma   90.00
#
_symmetry.space_group_name_H-M   'P 1'
#
loop_
_entity.id
_entity.type
_entity.pdbx_description
1 polymer ?
#
loop_
_entity_poly.entity_id
_entity_poly.type
_entity_poly.pdbx_seq_one_letter_code
_entity_poly.pdbx_strand_id
1 'polypeptide(L)' 'MKKAQEELRFEEKLALLENLTEQMEEGKLGLEELLKLYEQGILLSSSLKMDLDKAQATLMELKDGKLNLVEDA' A
#
# COMPACT_ATOMS: atom_id res chain seq x y z
N MET A 1 19.79 -10.53 15.08
CA MET A 1 19.70 -9.33 14.21
C MET A 1 18.30 -9.31 13.61
N LYS A 2 17.44 -8.36 14.01
CA LYS A 2 16.14 -8.20 13.34
C LYS A 2 16.44 -7.57 11.98
N LYS A 3 16.23 -8.30 10.88
CA LYS A 3 16.19 -7.68 9.54
C LYS A 3 15.16 -6.56 9.63
N ALA A 4 15.56 -5.32 9.38
CA ALA A 4 14.61 -4.30 9.01
C ALA A 4 13.88 -4.86 7.78
N GLN A 5 12.59 -5.16 7.92
CA GLN A 5 11.76 -5.43 6.74
C GLN A 5 11.84 -4.16 5.92
N GLU A 6 12.49 -4.23 4.76
CA GLU A 6 12.38 -3.17 3.76
C GLU A 6 10.89 -2.98 3.47
N GLU A 7 10.37 -1.79 3.75
CA GLU A 7 9.00 -1.46 3.40
C GLU A 7 8.86 -1.54 1.87
N LEU A 8 7.88 -2.32 1.41
CA LEU A 8 7.59 -2.44 -0.02
C LEU A 8 7.25 -1.08 -0.60
N ARG A 9 7.74 -0.82 -1.82
CA ARG A 9 7.41 0.39 -2.58
C ARG A 9 5.94 0.38 -2.99
N PHE A 10 5.41 1.57 -3.29
CA PHE A 10 4.02 1.72 -3.76
C PHE A 10 3.69 0.78 -4.93
N GLU A 11 4.54 0.76 -5.97
CA GLU A 11 4.31 -0.06 -7.16
C GLU A 11 4.32 -1.57 -6.86
N GLU A 12 5.15 -2.01 -5.91
CA GLU A 12 5.20 -3.41 -5.49
C GLU A 12 3.93 -3.79 -4.72
N LYS A 13 3.45 -2.89 -3.85
CA LYS A 13 2.19 -3.07 -3.14
C LYS A 13 1.00 -3.08 -4.10
N LEU A 14 1.01 -2.25 -5.14
CA LEU A 14 -0.04 -2.21 -6.16
C LEU A 14 -0.08 -3.52 -6.95
N ALA A 15 1.08 -3.98 -7.44
CA ALA A 15 1.18 -5.24 -8.18
C ALA A 15 0.71 -6.45 -7.34
N LEU A 16 1.01 -6.46 -6.04
CA LEU A 16 0.50 -7.49 -5.13
C LEU A 16 -1.03 -7.44 -5.01
N LEU A 17 -1.64 -6.26 -4.95
CA LEU A 17 -3.10 -6.11 -4.84
C LEU A 17 -3.81 -6.56 -6.12
N GLU A 18 -3.24 -6.23 -7.27
CA GLU A 18 -3.72 -6.68 -8.59
C GLU A 18 -3.68 -8.21 -8.68
N ASN A 19 -2.58 -8.83 -8.26
CA ASN A 19 -2.45 -10.28 -8.28
C ASN A 19 -3.42 -10.98 -7.31
N LEU A 20 -3.67 -10.40 -6.12
CA LEU A 20 -4.71 -10.90 -5.21
C LEU A 20 -6.09 -10.84 -5.86
N THR A 21 -6.38 -9.74 -6.56
CA THR A 21 -7.67 -9.55 -7.25
C THR A 21 -7.84 -10.59 -8.36
N GLU A 22 -6.82 -10.81 -9.18
CA GLU A 22 -6.82 -11.83 -10.24
C GLU A 22 -7.11 -13.23 -9.66
N GLN A 23 -6.42 -13.62 -8.58
CA GLN A 23 -6.65 -14.90 -7.92
C GLN A 23 -8.09 -15.06 -7.38
N MET A 24 -8.68 -13.99 -6.84
CA MET A 24 -10.06 -14.00 -6.35
C MET A 24 -11.06 -14.11 -7.50
N GLU A 25 -10.80 -13.46 -8.64
CA GLU A 25 -11.65 -13.46 -9.83
C GLU A 25 -11.65 -14.79 -10.59
N GLU A 26 -10.58 -15.59 -10.47
CA GLU A 26 -10.54 -16.95 -11.05
C GLU A 26 -11.64 -17.88 -10.52
N GLY A 27 -12.18 -17.61 -9.31
CA GLY A 27 -13.29 -18.34 -8.73
C GLY A 27 -12.99 -19.80 -8.33
N LYS A 28 -11.70 -20.19 -8.29
CA LYS A 28 -11.25 -21.55 -7.94
C LYS A 28 -10.93 -21.73 -6.45
N LEU A 29 -10.93 -20.64 -5.68
CA LEU A 29 -10.54 -20.64 -4.27
C LEU A 29 -11.65 -21.17 -3.38
N GLY A 30 -11.27 -21.92 -2.35
CA GLY A 30 -12.17 -22.28 -1.25
C GLY A 30 -12.52 -21.06 -0.39
N LEU A 31 -13.61 -21.13 0.37
CA LEU A 31 -14.09 -20.02 1.20
C LEU A 31 -13.03 -19.49 2.18
N GLU A 32 -12.32 -20.38 2.86
CA GLU A 32 -11.28 -19.97 3.83
C GLU A 32 -10.10 -19.25 3.16
N GLU A 33 -9.74 -19.66 1.95
CA GLU A 33 -8.65 -19.04 1.18
C GLU A 33 -9.09 -17.68 0.65
N LEU A 34 -10.32 -17.59 0.13
CA LEU A 34 -10.92 -16.33 -0.31
C LEU A 34 -10.95 -15.30 0.84
N LEU A 35 -11.33 -15.71 2.05
CA LEU A 35 -11.34 -14.84 3.23
C LEU A 35 -9.94 -14.33 3.58
N LYS A 36 -8.90 -15.17 3.46
CA LYS A 36 -7.51 -14.78 3.70
C LYS A 36 -7.01 -13.79 2.65
N LEU A 37 -7.28 -14.02 1.38
CA LEU A 37 -6.88 -13.10 0.31
C LEU A 37 -7.62 -11.76 0.45
N TYR A 38 -8.89 -11.81 0.82
CA TYR A 38 -9.68 -10.60 1.08
C TYR A 38 -9.10 -9.77 2.22
N GLU A 39 -8.77 -10.39 3.36
CA GLU A 39 -8.12 -9.69 4.48
C GLU A 39 -6.80 -9.05 4.07
N GLN A 40 -5.96 -9.77 3.32
CA GLN A 40 -4.72 -9.23 2.77
C GLN A 40 -4.96 -8.06 1.83
N GLY A 41 -5.95 -8.15 0.94
CA GLY A 41 -6.33 -7.07 0.02
C GLY A 41 -6.81 -5.81 0.73
N ILE A 42 -7.54 -5.95 1.84
CA ILE A 42 -7.96 -4.80 2.67
C ILE A 42 -6.77 -4.10 3.32
N LEU A 43 -5.83 -4.87 3.89
CA LEU A 43 -4.63 -4.28 4.49
C LEU A 43 -3.76 -3.56 3.45
N LEU A 44 -3.61 -4.17 2.27
CA LEU A 44 -2.79 -3.65 1.19
C LEU A 44 -3.40 -2.39 0.56
N SER A 45 -4.71 -2.40 0.30
CA SER A 45 -5.44 -1.21 -0.20
C SER A 45 -5.41 -0.05 0.79
N SER A 46 -5.53 -0.32 2.08
CA SER A 46 -5.37 0.69 3.14
C SER A 46 -3.96 1.30 3.12
N SER A 47 -2.92 0.47 3.00
CA SER A 47 -1.53 0.95 2.90
C SER A 47 -1.30 1.81 1.65
N LEU A 48 -1.80 1.39 0.49
CA LEU A 48 -1.72 2.17 -0.75
C LEU A 48 -2.43 3.53 -0.62
N LYS A 49 -3.59 3.56 0.04
CA LYS A 49 -4.32 4.81 0.31
C LYS A 49 -3.48 5.76 1.16
N MET A 50 -2.83 5.25 2.21
CA MET A 50 -1.95 6.05 3.07
C MET A 50 -0.75 6.62 2.30
N ASP A 51 -0.15 5.86 1.38
CA ASP A 51 0.94 6.35 0.55
C ASP A 51 0.48 7.51 -0.36
N LEU A 52 -0.69 7.38 -0.97
CA LEU A 52 -1.28 8.42 -1.81
C LEU A 52 -1.61 9.67 -0.99
N ASP A 53 -2.13 9.52 0.23
CA ASP A 53 -2.43 10.64 1.12
C ASP A 53 -1.15 11.39 1.54
N LYS A 54 -0.07 10.66 1.84
CA LYS A 54 1.25 11.27 2.11
C LYS A 54 1.76 12.05 0.90
N ALA A 55 1.74 11.44 -0.28
CA ALA A 55 2.17 12.10 -1.51
C ALA A 55 1.33 13.35 -1.81
N GLN A 56 0.01 13.28 -1.61
CA GLN A 56 -0.88 14.41 -1.77
C GLN A 56 -0.57 15.54 -0.79
N ALA A 57 -0.32 15.22 0.48
CA ALA A 57 0.06 16.20 1.49
C ALA A 57 1.38 16.92 1.11
N THR A 58 2.39 16.18 0.69
CA THR A 58 3.66 16.74 0.20
C THR A 58 3.44 17.69 -0.99
N LEU A 59 2.60 17.30 -1.95
CA LEU A 59 2.27 18.17 -3.09
C LEU A 59 1.55 19.47 -2.67
N MET A 60 0.68 19.41 -1.66
CA MET A 60 0.02 20.60 -1.12
C MET A 60 1.01 21.54 -0.45
N GLU A 61 1.94 21.02 0.36
CA GLU A 61 2.99 21.81 1.00
C GLU A 61 3.90 22.51 -0.02
N LEU A 62 4.28 21.79 -1.08
CA LEU A 62 5.07 22.33 -2.18
C LEU A 62 4.32 23.43 -2.94
N LYS A 63 3.01 23.23 -3.19
CA LYS A 63 2.17 24.20 -3.90
C LYS A 63 2.00 25.50 -3.10
N ASP A 64 1.83 25.40 -1.78
CA ASP A 64 1.62 26.55 -0.91
C ASP A 64 2.92 27.26 -0.50
N GLY A 65 4.07 26.80 -1.01
CA GLY A 65 5.40 27.35 -0.72
C GLY A 65 5.83 27.17 0.75
N LYS A 66 5.10 26.37 1.53
CA LYS A 66 5.43 26.03 2.91
C LYS A 66 6.38 24.84 2.91
N LEU A 67 7.64 25.11 2.61
CA LEU A 67 8.68 24.11 2.79
C LEU A 67 8.98 23.98 4.29
N ASN A 68 8.25 23.10 4.99
CA ASN A 68 8.75 22.56 6.24
C ASN A 68 9.76 21.48 5.84
N LEU A 69 11.02 21.86 5.77
CA LEU A 69 12.13 20.92 5.73
C LEU A 69 12.04 20.10 7.02
N VAL A 70 11.42 18.92 6.95
CA VAL A 70 11.61 17.92 7.99
C VAL A 70 13.05 17.46 7.79
N GLU A 71 13.98 18.05 8.55
CA GLU A 71 15.32 17.50 8.70
C GLU A 71 15.15 16.10 9.31
N ASP A 72 15.38 15.08 8.49
CA ASP A 72 15.50 13.70 8.96
C ASP A 72 16.67 13.63 9.97
N ALA A 73 16.35 13.28 11.22
CA ALA A 73 17.28 12.87 12.28
C ALA A 73 17.01 11.42 12.68
#